data_AF-A0A7W0FSK1-F1
#
_entry.id   AF-A0A7W0FSK1-F1
#
_cell.length_a   1.000
_cell.length_b   1.000
_cell.length_c   1.000
_cell.angle_alpha   90.00
_cell.angle_beta   90.00
_cell.angle_gamma   90.00
#
_symmetry.space_group_name_H-M   'P 1'
#
loop_
_entity.id
_entity.type
_entity.pdbx_description
1 polymer ?
#
loop_
_entity_poly.entity_id
_entity_poly.type
_entity_poly.pdbx_seq_one_letter_code
_entity_poly.pdbx_strand_id
1 'polypeptide(L)' 'MMPTAPGGVVATDGTVTDGPYPETKEVLGGFAVVDVPSREEALEWAAKIAVACRCAQEVRELLPDPAV' A
#
# COMPACT_ATOMS: atom_id res chain seq x y z
N MET A 1 -6.78 20.47 2.81
CA MET A 1 -7.50 19.19 2.77
C MET A 1 -7.02 18.47 1.52
N MET A 2 -5.99 17.63 1.67
CA MET A 2 -5.38 16.91 0.54
C MET A 2 -6.42 15.88 0.04
N PRO A 3 -6.69 15.78 -1.27
CA PRO A 3 -7.55 14.70 -1.77
C PRO A 3 -6.86 13.37 -1.44
N THR A 4 -7.56 12.49 -0.73
CA THR A 4 -7.16 11.11 -0.49
C THR A 4 -6.93 10.42 -1.84
N ALA A 5 -5.66 10.23 -2.20
CA ALA A 5 -5.29 9.37 -3.33
C ALA A 5 -5.96 7.99 -3.14
N PRO A 6 -6.35 7.31 -4.23
CA PRO A 6 -7.00 6.00 -4.16
C PRO A 6 -6.06 4.97 -3.51
N GLY A 7 -6.20 4.80 -2.19
CA GLY A 7 -5.50 3.78 -1.42
C GLY A 7 -6.15 2.42 -1.58
N GLY A 8 -5.38 1.35 -1.36
CA GLY A 8 -5.89 -0.02 -1.29
C GLY A 8 -5.14 -0.82 -0.26
N VAL A 9 -5.79 -1.82 0.34
CA VAL A 9 -5.16 -2.72 1.31
C VAL A 9 -5.04 -4.10 0.70
N VAL A 10 -3.86 -4.70 0.81
CA VAL A 10 -3.60 -6.08 0.39
C VAL A 10 -3.40 -6.95 1.61
N ALA A 11 -4.31 -7.93 1.80
CA ALA A 11 -4.24 -8.90 2.87
C ALA A 11 -3.21 -10.01 2.57
N THR A 12 -2.86 -10.79 3.60
CA THR A 12 -1.86 -11.87 3.49
C THR A 12 -2.27 -13.02 2.56
N ASP A 13 -3.56 -13.12 2.24
CA ASP A 13 -4.12 -14.07 1.28
C ASP A 13 -4.20 -13.49 -0.16
N GLY A 14 -3.73 -12.26 -0.36
CA GLY A 14 -3.78 -11.56 -1.65
C GLY A 14 -5.09 -10.80 -1.92
N THR A 15 -6.05 -10.82 -0.99
CA THR A 15 -7.29 -10.05 -1.15
C THR A 15 -7.00 -8.56 -1.16
N VAL A 16 -7.50 -7.85 -2.17
CA VAL A 16 -7.39 -6.39 -2.30
C VAL A 16 -8.72 -5.74 -1.91
N THR A 17 -8.68 -4.78 -1.00
CA THR A 17 -9.83 -3.94 -0.65
C THR A 17 -9.56 -2.50 -1.03
N ASP A 18 -10.47 -1.89 -1.78
CA ASP A 18 -10.40 -0.47 -2.10
C ASP A 18 -10.81 0.38 -0.90
N GLY A 19 -10.01 1.41 -0.62
CA GLY A 19 -10.21 2.31 0.50
C GLY A 19 -9.07 2.25 1.52
N PRO A 20 -8.95 3.30 2.34
CA PRO A 20 -7.95 3.34 3.40
C PRO A 20 -8.26 2.27 4.44
N TYR A 21 -7.19 1.72 5.02
CA TYR A 21 -7.30 0.79 6.14
C TYR A 21 -8.09 1.46 7.30
N PRO A 22 -9.06 0.79 7.94
CA PRO A 22 -9.88 1.41 8.98
C PRO A 22 -9.00 1.93 10.14
N GLU A 23 -9.28 3.15 10.60
CA GLU A 23 -8.62 3.82 11.73
C GLU A 23 -8.78 3.03 13.03
N THR A 24 -7.99 1.98 13.17
CA THR A 24 -7.79 1.26 14.42
C THR A 24 -6.36 1.52 14.87
N LYS A 25 -6.10 1.30 16.16
CA LYS A 25 -4.83 1.61 16.85
C LYS A 25 -3.66 0.72 16.39
N GLU A 26 -3.48 0.57 15.09
CA GLU A 26 -2.40 -0.20 14.51
C GLU A 26 -1.16 0.67 14.35
N VAL A 27 -0.07 0.18 14.90
CA VAL A 27 1.23 0.83 14.81
C VAL A 27 1.78 0.54 13.42
N LEU A 28 2.13 1.59 12.67
CA LEU A 28 2.91 1.43 11.44
C LEU A 28 4.24 0.75 11.77
N GLY A 29 4.36 -0.53 11.42
CA GLY A 29 5.56 -1.33 11.66
C GLY A 29 6.71 -1.05 10.70
N GLY A 30 6.44 -0.30 9.63
CA GLY A 30 7.40 0.09 8.60
C GLY A 30 6.70 0.55 7.32
N PHE A 31 7.50 0.96 6.33
CA PHE A 31 7.03 1.23 4.97
C PHE A 31 8.08 0.78 3.97
N ALA A 32 7.63 0.48 2.75
CA ALA A 32 8.49 0.21 1.60
C ALA A 32 8.04 1.13 0.46
N VAL A 33 8.99 1.62 -0.33
CA VAL A 33 8.72 2.37 -1.56
C VAL A 33 9.15 1.48 -2.73
N VAL A 34 8.27 1.32 -3.70
CA VAL A 34 8.52 0.55 -4.92
C VAL A 34 8.30 1.47 -6.11
N ASP A 35 9.20 1.37 -7.09
CA ASP A 35 9.08 2.05 -8.38
C ASP A 35 8.61 1.03 -9.41
N VAL A 36 7.38 1.19 -9.88
CA VAL A 36 6.68 0.24 -10.77
C VAL A 36 5.81 1.02 -11.77
N PRO A 37 5.62 0.50 -12.99
CA PRO A 37 4.91 1.19 -14.06
C PRO A 37 3.38 1.24 -13.86
N SER A 38 2.82 0.48 -12.92
CA SER A 38 1.36 0.41 -12.72
C SER A 38 0.95 0.12 -11.27
N ARG A 39 -0.29 0.50 -10.92
CA ARG A 39 -0.91 0.17 -9.62
C ARG A 39 -1.05 -1.34 -9.42
N GLU A 40 -1.32 -2.10 -10.48
CA GLU A 40 -1.46 -3.56 -10.40
C GLU A 40 -0.14 -4.22 -9.96
N GLU A 41 0.99 -3.80 -10.54
CA GLU A 41 2.30 -4.28 -10.09
C GLU A 41 2.62 -3.85 -8.65
N ALA A 42 2.17 -2.66 -8.22
CA ALA A 42 2.30 -2.23 -6.83
C ALA A 42 1.53 -3.15 -5.88
N LEU A 43 0.31 -3.59 -6.26
CA LEU A 43 -0.50 -4.52 -5.47
C LEU A 43 0.15 -5.91 -5.40
N GLU A 44 0.78 -6.39 -6.48
CA GLU A 44 1.53 -7.65 -6.45
C GLU A 44 2.73 -7.60 -5.50
N TRP A 45 3.46 -6.48 -5.48
CA TRP A 45 4.53 -6.26 -4.50
C TRP A 45 4.00 -6.21 -3.08
N ALA A 46 2.88 -5.50 -2.87
CA ALA A 46 2.23 -5.44 -1.56
C ALA A 46 1.80 -6.83 -1.06
N ALA A 47 1.31 -7.72 -1.93
CA ALA A 47 0.98 -9.11 -1.58
C ALA A 47 2.23 -9.88 -1.10
N LYS A 48 3.36 -9.75 -1.80
CA LYS A 48 4.63 -10.38 -1.40
C LYS A 48 5.09 -9.89 -0.02
N ILE A 49 4.99 -8.59 0.21
CA ILE A 49 5.35 -7.98 1.51
C ILE A 49 4.36 -8.41 2.60
N ALA A 50 3.07 -8.49 2.30
CA ALA A 50 2.04 -8.92 3.26
C ALA A 50 2.36 -10.32 3.80
N VAL A 51 2.69 -11.26 2.91
CA VAL A 51 3.10 -12.62 3.28
C VAL A 51 4.39 -12.61 4.11
N ALA A 52 5.41 -11.86 3.70
CA ALA A 52 6.70 -11.80 4.39
C ALA A 52 6.59 -11.21 5.82
N CYS A 53 5.84 -10.11 5.95
CA CYS A 53 5.65 -9.39 7.21
C CYS A 53 4.54 -10.00 8.09
N ARG A 54 3.70 -10.88 7.52
CA ARG A 54 2.51 -11.46 8.17
C ARG A 54 1.49 -10.42 8.65
N CYS A 55 1.35 -9.32 7.90
CA CYS A 55 0.39 -8.26 8.15
C CYS A 55 -0.12 -7.66 6.83
N ALA A 56 -1.32 -7.08 6.84
CA ALA A 56 -1.86 -6.41 5.65
C ALA A 56 -1.04 -5.17 5.28
N GLN A 57 -0.95 -4.86 3.98
CA GLN A 57 -0.18 -3.73 3.47
C GLN A 57 -1.11 -2.68 2.86
N GLU A 58 -1.02 -1.45 3.33
CA GLU A 58 -1.68 -0.31 2.69
C GLU A 58 -0.79 0.21 1.55
N VAL A 59 -1.35 0.26 0.35
CA VAL A 59 -0.72 0.78 -0.86
C VAL A 59 -1.23 2.19 -1.11
N ARG A 60 -0.28 3.13 -1.23
CA ARG A 60 -0.54 4.53 -1.54
C ARG A 60 0.36 4.96 -2.69
N GLU A 61 -0.25 5.58 -3.69
CA GLU A 61 0.50 6.23 -4.75
C GLU A 61 1.27 7.43 -4.15
N LEU A 62 2.58 7.43 -4.35
CA LEU A 62 3.42 8.57 -4.01
C LEU A 62 3.34 9.59 -5.14
N LEU A 63 3.36 10.87 -4.76
CA LEU A 63 3.48 11.94 -5.73
C LEU A 63 4.79 11.79 -6.51
N PRO A 64 4.85 12.28 -7.77
CA PRO A 64 6.08 12.32 -8.53
C PRO A 64 7.19 12.98 -7.72
N ASP A 65 8.41 12.43 -7.80
CA ASP A 65 9.56 13.04 -7.16
C ASP A 65 9.78 14.44 -7.75
N PRO A 66 9.67 15.52 -6.95
CA PRO A 66 9.79 16.89 -7.43
C PRO A 66 11.22 17.24 -7.90
N ALA A 67 12.20 16.37 -7.63
CA ALA A 67 13.60 16.56 -8.01
C ALA A 67 13.97 15.96 -9.38
N VAL A 68 13.03 15.31 -10.08
CA VAL A 68 13.21 14.71 -11.42
C VAL A 68 12.41 15.48 -12.47
#